data_AF-D6TBF9-F1
#
_entry.id   AF-D6TBF9-F1
#
_cell.length_a   1.000
_cell.length_b   1.000
_cell.length_c   1.000
_cell.angle_alpha   90.00
_cell.angle_beta   90.00
_cell.angle_gamma   90.00
#
_symmetry.space_group_name_H-M   'P 1'
#
loop_
_entity.id
_entity.type
_entity.pdbx_description
1 polymer ?
#
loop_
_entity_poly.entity_id
_entity_poly.type
_entity_poly.pdbx_seq_one_letter_code
_entity_poly.pdbx_strand_id
1 'polypeptide(L)'
;MRDLEAYLAQCGLEPSLLDLTKTRASQINGCAYWLDMHTKDARKDGESEQRLYALDAWRETPFYTEGEQAALAWTEAVTLITSGHVPDELYQGVGQHFTEEELVYLTLAMVAINGWNRLTISFAPYLEPTSHQSGSEDLDAICGASDVLQRSSGGEKTIHLTDKQTIVPLFPLMTYFR
;
A
#
# COMPACT_ATOMS: atom_id res chain seq x y z
N MET A 1 -3.14 -6.52 -8.01
CA MET A 1 -2.91 -5.19 -7.41
C MET A 1 -4.23 -4.42 -7.33
N ARG A 2 -4.89 -4.10 -8.45
CA ARG A 2 -6.21 -3.43 -8.41
C ARG A 2 -7.28 -4.18 -7.61
N ASP A 3 -7.46 -5.49 -7.84
CA ASP A 3 -8.45 -6.28 -7.10
C ASP A 3 -8.11 -6.39 -5.60
N LEU A 4 -6.83 -6.27 -5.24
CA LEU A 4 -6.39 -6.23 -3.85
C LEU A 4 -6.79 -4.90 -3.19
N GLU A 5 -6.64 -3.77 -3.89
CA GLU A 5 -7.12 -2.48 -3.40
C GLU A 5 -8.65 -2.46 -3.23
N ALA A 6 -9.39 -3.03 -4.20
CA ALA A 6 -10.85 -3.13 -4.11
C ALA A 6 -11.31 -3.98 -2.93
N TYR A 7 -10.54 -5.03 -2.59
CA TYR A 7 -10.77 -5.85 -1.40
C TYR A 7 -10.46 -5.09 -0.11
N LEU A 8 -9.32 -4.39 -0.05
CA LEU A 8 -8.92 -3.58 1.11
C LEU A 8 -9.90 -2.44 1.39
N ALA A 9 -10.51 -1.85 0.36
CA ALA A 9 -11.57 -0.84 0.53
C ALA A 9 -12.81 -1.36 1.26
N GLN A 10 -12.97 -2.69 1.40
CA GLN A 10 -14.10 -3.35 2.03
C GLN A 10 -13.70 -4.16 3.28
N CYS A 11 -12.43 -4.11 3.70
CA CYS A 11 -11.89 -4.98 4.74
C CYS A 11 -12.17 -4.52 6.18
N GLY A 12 -12.82 -3.35 6.35
CA GLY A 12 -13.21 -2.83 7.66
C GLY A 12 -12.13 -2.04 8.39
N LEU A 13 -10.90 -1.96 7.86
CA LEU A 13 -9.92 -1.00 8.34
C LEU A 13 -10.38 0.44 8.05
N GLU A 14 -10.08 1.33 9.00
CA GLU A 14 -10.45 2.72 8.90
C GLU A 14 -9.68 3.41 7.74
N PRO A 15 -10.36 4.16 6.85
CA PRO A 15 -9.71 4.76 5.69
C PRO A 15 -8.55 5.70 6.02
N SER A 16 -8.66 6.55 7.04
CA SER A 16 -7.60 7.48 7.42
C SER A 16 -6.32 6.75 7.89
N LEU A 17 -6.47 5.62 8.57
CA LEU A 17 -5.35 4.73 8.93
C LEU A 17 -4.65 4.17 7.69
N LEU A 18 -5.42 3.75 6.68
CA LEU A 18 -4.87 3.26 5.41
C LEU A 18 -4.12 4.38 4.68
N ASP A 19 -4.64 5.59 4.66
CA ASP A 19 -3.98 6.73 4.02
C ASP A 19 -2.67 7.11 4.74
N LEU A 20 -2.65 7.12 6.07
CA LEU A 20 -1.44 7.38 6.86
C LEU A 20 -0.36 6.33 6.60
N THR A 21 -0.74 5.05 6.65
CA THR A 21 0.22 3.94 6.47
C THR A 21 0.74 3.87 5.04
N LYS A 22 -0.12 4.08 4.03
CA LYS A 22 0.30 4.18 2.61
C LYS A 22 1.17 5.40 2.35
N THR A 23 0.85 6.55 2.95
CA THR A 23 1.69 7.75 2.90
C THR A 23 3.07 7.47 3.50
N ARG A 24 3.12 6.86 4.69
CA ARG A 24 4.38 6.55 5.37
C ARG A 24 5.25 5.56 4.58
N ALA A 25 4.65 4.49 4.05
CA ALA A 25 5.36 3.54 3.19
C ALA A 25 5.92 4.22 1.93
N SER A 26 5.20 5.18 1.36
CA SER A 26 5.62 5.93 0.17
C SER A 26 6.72 6.94 0.46
N GLN A 27 6.71 7.58 1.64
CA GLN A 27 7.83 8.39 2.12
C GLN A 27 9.11 7.57 2.21
N ILE A 28 9.06 6.37 2.81
CA ILE A 28 10.22 5.50 2.97
C ILE A 28 10.77 5.04 1.61
N ASN A 29 9.88 4.68 0.68
CA ASN A 29 10.27 4.24 -0.66
C ASN A 29 10.69 5.40 -1.58
N GLY A 30 10.42 6.66 -1.21
CA GLY A 30 10.72 7.83 -2.04
C GLY A 30 9.86 7.96 -3.29
N CYS A 31 8.60 7.48 -3.25
CA CYS A 31 7.71 7.57 -4.41
C CYS A 31 6.86 8.84 -4.39
N ALA A 32 7.29 9.87 -5.15
CA ALA A 32 6.63 11.18 -5.17
C ALA A 32 5.16 11.13 -5.62
N TYR A 33 4.84 10.28 -6.60
CA TYR A 33 3.48 10.15 -7.13
C TYR A 33 2.49 9.63 -6.07
N TRP A 34 2.82 8.51 -5.41
CA TRP A 34 1.96 7.94 -4.37
C TRP A 34 1.91 8.83 -3.13
N LEU A 35 2.99 9.56 -2.84
CA LEU A 35 2.96 10.57 -1.78
C LEU A 35 1.98 11.71 -2.09
N ASP A 36 2.01 12.24 -3.31
CA ASP A 36 1.08 13.29 -3.76
C ASP A 36 -0.38 12.82 -3.73
N MET A 37 -0.66 11.62 -4.25
CA MET A 37 -2.00 11.03 -4.23
C MET A 37 -2.52 10.82 -2.80
N HIS A 38 -1.80 10.05 -1.97
CA HIS A 38 -2.30 9.70 -0.64
C HIS A 38 -2.44 10.91 0.28
N THR A 39 -1.57 11.92 0.15
CA THR A 39 -1.73 13.15 0.93
C THR A 39 -2.88 14.03 0.44
N LYS A 40 -3.25 14.00 -0.85
CA LYS A 40 -4.46 14.65 -1.36
C LYS A 40 -5.72 13.96 -0.86
N ASP A 41 -5.76 12.62 -0.92
CA ASP A 41 -6.89 11.82 -0.45
C ASP A 41 -7.07 11.98 1.07
N ALA A 42 -6.00 11.84 1.86
CA ALA A 42 -6.04 12.04 3.31
C ALA A 42 -6.62 13.42 3.70
N ARG A 43 -6.19 14.49 3.02
CA ARG A 43 -6.70 15.86 3.28
C ARG A 43 -8.18 15.99 2.93
N LYS A 44 -8.61 15.37 1.83
CA LYS A 44 -10.02 15.35 1.42
C LYS A 44 -10.89 14.67 2.48
N ASP A 45 -10.35 13.65 3.13
CA ASP A 45 -11.04 12.87 4.16
C ASP A 45 -10.85 13.43 5.59
N GLY A 46 -10.21 14.60 5.72
CA GLY A 46 -10.17 15.38 6.96
C GLY A 46 -8.87 15.27 7.76
N GLU A 47 -7.84 14.62 7.23
CA GLU A 47 -6.51 14.59 7.84
C GLU A 47 -5.90 15.99 7.89
N SER A 48 -5.17 16.27 8.97
CA SER A 48 -4.59 17.59 9.20
C SER A 48 -3.20 17.74 8.58
N GLU A 49 -2.88 18.94 8.10
CA GLU A 49 -1.53 19.28 7.61
C GLU A 49 -0.46 19.03 8.69
N GLN A 50 -0.78 19.32 9.96
CA GLN A 50 0.14 19.07 11.08
C GLN A 50 0.53 17.59 11.19
N ARG A 51 -0.44 16.68 11.09
CA ARG A 51 -0.18 15.24 11.12
C ARG A 51 0.59 14.82 9.87
N LEU A 52 0.15 15.20 8.67
CA LEU A 52 0.85 14.85 7.43
C LEU A 52 2.32 15.29 7.40
N TYR A 53 2.63 16.50 7.86
CA TYR A 53 4.01 17.01 7.92
C TYR A 53 4.85 16.32 8.99
N ALA A 54 4.24 15.89 10.09
CA ALA A 54 4.93 15.21 11.19
C ALA A 54 5.07 13.70 10.99
N LEU A 55 4.48 13.14 9.93
CA LEU A 55 4.37 11.69 9.74
C LEU A 55 5.72 10.99 9.60
N ASP A 56 6.74 11.64 9.05
CA ASP A 56 8.08 11.07 8.94
C ASP A 56 8.83 11.02 10.29
N ALA A 57 8.41 11.85 11.24
CA ALA A 57 8.92 11.97 12.60
C ALA A 57 7.88 11.54 13.66
N TRP A 58 6.91 10.69 13.29
CA TRP A 58 5.71 10.41 14.10
C TRP A 58 6.00 9.98 15.55
N ARG A 59 7.11 9.26 15.79
CA ARG A 59 7.55 8.79 17.13
C ARG A 59 7.86 9.92 18.10
N GLU A 60 8.24 11.09 17.60
CA GLU A 60 8.60 12.27 18.39
C GLU A 60 7.42 13.24 18.57
N THR A 61 6.19 12.79 18.24
CA THR A 61 5.00 13.64 18.25
C THR A 61 3.82 13.03 19.02
N PRO A 62 2.95 13.85 19.63
CA PRO A 62 1.78 13.36 20.36
C PRO A 62 0.53 13.24 19.48
N PHE A 63 0.64 13.37 18.16
CA PHE A 63 -0.53 13.55 17.28
C PHE A 63 -1.26 12.25 16.96
N TYR A 64 -0.60 11.11 17.13
CA TYR A 64 -1.09 9.80 16.72
C TYR A 64 -1.54 8.99 17.94
N THR A 65 -2.68 8.31 17.81
CA THR A 65 -3.18 7.36 18.80
C THR A 65 -2.25 6.15 18.92
N GLU A 66 -2.34 5.38 20.01
CA GLU A 66 -1.53 4.17 20.20
C GLU A 66 -1.74 3.16 19.07
N GLY A 67 -2.98 3.01 18.58
CA GLY A 67 -3.29 2.14 17.44
C GLY A 67 -2.66 2.62 16.13
N GLU A 68 -2.68 3.93 15.86
CA GLU A 68 -1.98 4.50 14.70
C GLU A 68 -0.47 4.32 14.81
N GLN A 69 0.11 4.54 15.99
CA GLN A 69 1.54 4.33 16.25
C GLN A 69 1.94 2.86 16.02
N ALA A 70 1.12 1.90 16.47
CA ALA A 70 1.33 0.49 16.21
C ALA A 70 1.29 0.17 14.70
N ALA A 71 0.32 0.73 13.97
CA ALA A 71 0.24 0.56 12.52
C ALA A 71 1.40 1.20 11.75
N LEU A 72 1.87 2.37 12.19
CA LEU A 72 3.03 3.05 11.61
C LEU A 72 4.34 2.28 11.88
N ALA A 73 4.50 1.72 13.08
CA ALA A 73 5.63 0.84 13.39
C ALA A 73 5.59 -0.44 12.54
N TRP A 74 4.42 -1.05 12.38
CA TRP A 74 4.24 -2.20 11.48
C TRP A 74 4.57 -1.86 10.03
N THR A 75 4.07 -0.71 9.56
CA THR A 75 4.33 -0.16 8.22
C THR A 75 5.83 -0.01 7.93
N GLU A 76 6.58 0.57 8.88
CA GLU A 76 8.03 0.73 8.76
C GLU A 76 8.74 -0.63 8.68
N ALA A 77 8.41 -1.57 9.58
CA ALA A 77 9.02 -2.90 9.62
C ALA A 77 8.77 -3.72 8.35
N VAL A 78 7.52 -3.73 7.86
CA VAL A 78 7.16 -4.46 6.64
C VAL A 78 7.75 -3.79 5.39
N THR A 79 7.80 -2.46 5.34
CA THR A 79 8.41 -1.74 4.21
C THR A 79 9.92 -1.96 4.14
N LEU A 80 10.60 -1.99 5.30
CA LEU A 80 12.05 -2.18 5.44
C LEU A 80 12.43 -3.64 5.70
N ILE A 81 11.65 -4.61 5.23
CA ILE A 81 11.81 -6.05 5.54
C ILE A 81 13.21 -6.62 5.26
N THR A 82 13.98 -5.99 4.37
CA THR A 82 15.36 -6.38 4.05
C THR A 82 16.39 -5.84 5.05
N SER A 83 16.05 -4.79 5.81
CA SER A 83 16.87 -4.24 6.89
C SER A 83 16.73 -5.04 8.18
N GLY A 84 15.65 -5.82 8.30
CA GLY A 84 15.36 -6.73 9.39
C GLY A 84 13.97 -7.33 9.22
N HIS A 85 13.76 -8.53 9.75
CA HIS A 85 12.41 -9.09 9.86
C HIS A 85 11.60 -8.33 10.92
N VAL A 86 10.28 -8.54 10.93
CA VAL A 86 9.40 -8.01 11.97
C VAL A 86 9.79 -8.63 13.32
N PRO A 87 10.17 -7.82 14.34
CA PRO A 87 10.49 -8.35 15.66
C PRO A 87 9.25 -8.93 16.36
N ASP A 88 9.43 -10.01 17.15
CA ASP A 88 8.34 -10.63 17.91
C ASP A 88 7.66 -9.64 18.86
N GLU A 89 8.43 -8.76 19.50
CA GLU A 89 7.92 -7.72 20.39
C GLU A 89 6.99 -6.74 19.64
N LEU A 90 7.32 -6.40 18.39
CA LEU A 90 6.46 -5.55 17.55
C LEU A 90 5.18 -6.30 17.19
N TYR A 91 5.27 -7.57 16.78
CA TYR A 91 4.10 -8.39 16.48
C TYR A 91 3.14 -8.49 17.68
N GLN A 92 3.69 -8.74 18.88
CA GLN A 92 2.91 -8.79 20.12
C GLN A 92 2.30 -7.42 20.49
N GLY A 93 3.05 -6.32 20.29
CA GLY A 93 2.57 -4.97 20.54
C GLY A 93 1.40 -4.58 19.63
N VAL A 94 1.49 -4.90 18.34
CA VAL A 94 0.43 -4.58 17.37
C VAL A 94 -0.84 -5.40 17.64
N GLY A 95 -0.71 -6.63 18.13
CA GLY A 95 -1.83 -7.47 18.55
C GLY A 95 -2.68 -6.91 19.71
N GLN A 96 -2.24 -5.85 20.38
CA GLN A 96 -3.03 -5.13 21.38
C GLN A 96 -4.06 -4.16 20.76
N HIS A 97 -3.84 -3.78 19.49
CA HIS A 97 -4.65 -2.78 18.78
C HIS A 97 -5.39 -3.35 17.58
N PHE A 98 -4.90 -4.46 17.02
CA PHE A 98 -5.47 -5.10 15.83
C PHE A 98 -5.72 -6.58 16.10
N THR A 99 -6.87 -7.07 15.64
CA THR A 99 -7.11 -8.50 15.50
C THR A 99 -6.14 -9.12 14.49
N GLU A 100 -5.97 -10.44 14.53
CA GLU A 100 -5.13 -11.13 13.54
C GLU A 100 -5.61 -10.89 12.10
N GLU A 101 -6.93 -10.81 11.90
CA GLU A 101 -7.54 -10.51 10.61
C GLU A 101 -7.22 -9.09 10.13
N GLU A 102 -7.40 -8.09 10.99
CA GLU A 102 -7.03 -6.70 10.67
C GLU A 102 -5.53 -6.54 10.40
N LEU A 103 -4.68 -7.28 11.12
CA LEU A 103 -3.23 -7.25 10.89
C LEU A 103 -2.86 -7.88 9.53
N VAL A 104 -3.58 -8.91 9.09
CA VAL A 104 -3.46 -9.45 7.73
C VAL A 104 -3.87 -8.39 6.71
N TYR A 105 -4.97 -7.68 6.92
CA TYR A 105 -5.41 -6.59 6.04
C TYR A 105 -4.39 -5.45 5.97
N LEU A 106 -3.86 -5.03 7.11
CA LEU A 106 -2.82 -4.01 7.17
C LEU A 106 -1.56 -4.47 6.40
N THR A 107 -1.17 -5.73 6.56
CA THR A 107 -0.02 -6.32 5.85
C THR A 107 -0.27 -6.39 4.33
N LEU A 108 -1.48 -6.75 3.91
CA LEU A 108 -1.87 -6.75 2.50
C LEU A 108 -1.85 -5.34 1.90
N ALA A 109 -2.28 -4.33 2.65
CA ALA A 109 -2.15 -2.92 2.26
C ALA A 109 -0.67 -2.53 2.10
N MET A 110 0.20 -2.98 3.01
CA MET A 110 1.65 -2.74 2.90
C MET A 110 2.25 -3.41 1.68
N VAL A 111 1.85 -4.64 1.36
CA VAL A 111 2.27 -5.34 0.12
C VAL A 111 1.81 -4.58 -1.11
N ALA A 112 0.56 -4.12 -1.14
CA ALA A 112 0.01 -3.38 -2.26
C ALA A 112 0.78 -2.08 -2.51
N ILE A 113 0.89 -1.20 -1.51
CA ILE A 113 1.58 0.09 -1.69
C ILE A 113 3.07 -0.07 -1.99
N ASN A 114 3.74 -1.06 -1.39
CA ASN A 114 5.13 -1.36 -1.71
C ASN A 114 5.31 -1.85 -3.15
N GLY A 115 4.37 -2.65 -3.67
CA GLY A 115 4.32 -3.03 -5.07
C GLY A 115 4.12 -1.82 -5.99
N TRP A 116 3.18 -0.94 -5.62
CA TRP A 116 2.86 0.26 -6.39
C TRP A 116 4.04 1.24 -6.46
N ASN A 117 4.69 1.50 -5.33
CA ASN A 117 5.90 2.31 -5.27
C ASN A 117 7.00 1.77 -6.19
N ARG A 118 7.23 0.45 -6.18
CA ARG A 118 8.23 -0.20 -7.04
C ARG A 118 7.90 -0.06 -8.51
N LEU A 119 6.65 -0.30 -8.90
CA LEU A 119 6.21 -0.15 -10.28
C LEU A 119 6.37 1.30 -10.77
N THR A 120 5.88 2.27 -9.99
CA THR A 120 5.94 3.68 -10.36
C THR A 120 7.37 4.20 -10.44
N ILE A 121 8.22 3.90 -9.44
CA ILE A 121 9.64 4.32 -9.47
C ILE A 121 10.38 3.69 -10.66
N SER A 122 10.10 2.43 -10.99
CA SER A 122 10.80 1.73 -12.07
C SER A 122 10.39 2.18 -13.47
N PHE A 123 9.13 2.59 -13.64
CA PHE A 123 8.54 2.74 -14.99
C PHE A 123 7.89 4.10 -15.27
N ALA A 124 7.67 4.95 -14.26
CA ALA A 124 6.97 6.22 -14.40
C ALA A 124 7.86 7.39 -13.92
N PRO A 125 8.87 7.80 -14.72
CA PRO A 125 9.86 8.79 -14.28
C PRO A 125 9.27 10.20 -14.10
N TYR A 126 8.11 10.51 -14.70
CA TYR A 126 7.48 11.83 -14.64
C TYR A 126 5.98 11.70 -14.90
N LEU A 127 5.21 11.23 -13.92
CA LEU A 127 3.79 11.57 -13.89
C LEU A 127 3.73 13.02 -13.39
N GLU A 128 3.33 13.94 -14.28
CA GLU A 128 2.96 15.31 -13.90
C GLU A 128 2.04 15.21 -12.66
N PRO A 129 2.29 15.97 -11.58
CA PRO A 129 1.43 15.94 -10.40
C PRO A 129 0.00 16.22 -10.86
N THR A 130 -0.86 15.19 -10.82
CA THR A 130 -2.17 15.28 -11.47
C THR A 130 -2.95 16.41 -10.81
N SER A 131 -3.51 17.29 -11.64
CA SER A 131 -4.50 18.27 -11.20
C SER A 131 -5.71 17.51 -10.66
N HIS A 132 -5.77 17.31 -9.34
CA HIS A 132 -6.86 16.67 -8.59
C HIS A 132 -7.61 15.58 -9.36
N GLN A 133 -7.06 14.36 -9.41
CA GLN A 133 -7.85 13.17 -9.71
C GLN A 133 -7.76 12.19 -8.54
N SER A 134 -8.83 11.44 -8.33
CA SER A 134 -8.98 10.54 -7.19
C SER A 134 -8.15 9.27 -7.36
N GLY A 135 -7.69 8.66 -6.27
CA GLY A 135 -6.82 7.48 -6.33
C GLY A 135 -7.36 6.28 -7.14
N SER A 136 -8.67 6.17 -7.34
CA SER A 136 -9.28 5.10 -8.17
C SER A 136 -9.03 5.28 -9.67
N GLU A 137 -9.00 6.51 -10.18
CA GLU A 137 -8.86 6.79 -11.62
C GLU A 137 -7.40 6.61 -12.07
N ASP A 138 -6.48 6.97 -11.19
CA ASP A 138 -5.03 6.86 -11.40
C ASP A 138 -4.52 5.41 -11.34
N LEU A 139 -5.14 4.56 -10.51
CA LEU A 139 -4.89 3.11 -10.50
C LEU A 139 -5.18 2.46 -11.87
N ASP A 140 -6.24 2.89 -12.54
CA ASP A 140 -6.58 2.42 -13.89
C ASP A 140 -5.58 2.93 -14.93
N ALA A 141 -5.01 4.13 -14.75
CA ALA A 141 -3.95 4.65 -15.63
C ALA A 141 -2.64 3.85 -15.51
N ILE A 142 -2.23 3.48 -14.29
CA ILE A 142 -1.01 2.67 -14.08
C ILE A 142 -1.23 1.22 -14.53
N CYS A 143 -2.40 0.62 -14.26
CA CYS A 143 -2.76 -0.69 -14.79
C CYS A 143 -2.88 -0.69 -16.33
N GLY A 144 -3.38 0.39 -16.92
CA GLY A 144 -3.52 0.57 -18.37
C GLY A 144 -2.20 0.79 -19.11
N ALA A 145 -1.14 1.21 -18.41
CA ALA A 145 0.21 1.34 -19.00
C ALA A 145 0.81 -0.02 -19.47
N SER A 146 0.17 -1.15 -19.14
CA SER A 146 0.40 -2.45 -19.78
C SER A 146 0.31 -2.37 -21.32
N ASP A 147 -0.58 -1.53 -21.87
CA ASP A 147 -0.72 -1.38 -23.32
C ASP A 147 0.44 -0.61 -23.97
N VAL A 148 1.16 0.21 -23.18
CA VAL A 148 2.35 0.92 -23.65
C VAL A 148 3.54 -0.03 -23.79
N LEU A 149 3.63 -1.04 -22.92
CA LEU A 149 4.65 -2.09 -23.03
C LEU A 149 4.44 -2.99 -24.26
N GLN A 150 3.18 -3.21 -24.67
CA GLN A 150 2.88 -3.94 -25.91
C GLN A 150 3.32 -3.19 -27.17
N ARG A 151 3.36 -1.85 -27.16
CA ARG A 151 3.77 -1.05 -28.33
C ARG A 151 5.26 -1.03 -28.61
N SER A 152 6.11 -1.48 -27.67
CA SER A 152 7.57 -1.54 -27.88
C SER A 152 8.08 -2.87 -28.47
N SER A 153 7.22 -3.89 -28.55
CA SER A 153 7.58 -5.20 -29.11
C SER A 153 6.95 -5.41 -30.49
N GLY A 154 7.46 -4.67 -31.47
CA GLY A 154 7.33 -5.06 -32.88
C GLY A 154 8.11 -6.37 -33.09
N GLY A 155 7.43 -7.51 -32.89
CA GLY A 155 8.04 -8.83 -32.96
C GLY A 155 7.04 -9.92 -32.59
N GLU A 156 6.12 -10.18 -33.51
CA GLU A 156 5.11 -11.22 -33.54
C GLU A 156 5.58 -12.58 -32.96
N LYS A 157 5.01 -13.00 -31.81
CA LYS A 157 4.79 -14.42 -31.48
C LYS A 157 3.48 -14.59 -30.70
N THR A 158 2.47 -15.06 -31.42
CA THR A 158 1.19 -15.51 -30.89
C THR A 158 1.40 -16.65 -29.88
N ILE A 159 0.98 -16.45 -28.63
CA ILE A 159 0.79 -17.54 -27.67
C ILE A 159 -0.71 -17.62 -27.39
N HIS A 160 -1.37 -18.61 -27.97
CA HIS A 160 -2.73 -18.97 -27.60
C HIS A 160 -2.69 -19.64 -26.22
N LEU A 161 -3.27 -18.99 -25.21
CA LEU A 161 -3.65 -19.61 -23.95
C LEU A 161 -5.17 -19.55 -23.82
N THR A 162 -5.81 -20.55 -24.42
CA THR A 162 -7.12 -21.01 -23.97
C THR A 162 -6.88 -21.87 -22.74
N ASP A 163 -7.26 -21.40 -21.55
CA ASP A 163 -8.19 -22.17 -20.72
C ASP A 163 -8.81 -21.30 -19.62
N LYS A 164 -10.10 -21.53 -19.40
CA LYS A 164 -10.89 -20.94 -18.32
C LYS A 164 -10.72 -21.80 -17.06
N GLN A 165 -10.95 -21.17 -15.91
CA GLN A 165 -11.20 -21.79 -14.59
C GLN A 165 -10.00 -22.38 -13.86
N THR A 166 -9.46 -21.62 -12.90
CA THR A 166 -9.39 -22.10 -11.50
C THR A 166 -9.34 -20.90 -10.55
N ILE A 167 -10.46 -20.61 -9.87
CA ILE A 167 -10.43 -19.85 -8.61
C ILE A 167 -10.04 -20.87 -7.55
N VAL A 168 -8.82 -20.77 -7.03
CA VAL A 168 -8.38 -21.55 -5.87
C VAL A 168 -8.74 -20.74 -4.62
N PRO A 169 -9.45 -21.31 -3.63
CA PRO A 169 -9.77 -20.58 -2.41
C PRO A 169 -8.49 -20.40 -1.59
N LEU A 170 -8.09 -19.16 -1.35
CA LEU A 170 -7.05 -18.81 -0.38
C LEU A 170 -7.65 -18.96 1.02
N PHE A 171 -7.34 -20.07 1.71
CA PHE A 171 -7.13 -20.27 3.17
C PHE A 171 -6.99 -21.80 3.40
N PRO A 172 -6.09 -22.31 4.27
CA PRO A 172 -5.69 -21.71 5.54
C PRO A 172 -4.17 -21.54 5.72
N LEU A 173 -3.72 -20.31 5.98
CA LEU A 173 -2.35 -19.98 6.41
C LEU A 173 -2.23 -19.97 7.96
N MET A 174 -3.03 -20.77 8.65
CA MET A 174 -3.09 -20.82 10.13
C MET A 174 -2.20 -21.89 10.79
N THR A 175 -1.24 -22.46 10.08
CA THR A 175 -0.37 -23.52 10.62
C THR A 175 1.12 -23.20 10.66
N TYR A 176 1.51 -21.93 10.45
CA TYR A 176 2.93 -21.58 10.38
C TYR A 176 3.32 -20.33 11.17
N PHE A 177 2.83 -20.21 12.40
CA PHE A 177 3.48 -19.36 13.40
C PHE A 177 3.47 -20.08 14.75
N ARG A 178 4.64 -20.55 15.15
CA ARG A 178 4.95 -21.02 16.50
C ARG A 178 6.39 -20.63 16.83
#